data_AF-A0A9X8VHT1-F1
#
_entry.id   AF-A0A9X8VHT1-F1
#
_cell.length_a   1.000
_cell.length_b   1.000
_cell.length_c   1.000
_cell.angle_alpha   90.00
_cell.angle_beta   90.00
_cell.angle_gamma   90.00
#
_symmetry.space_group_name_H-M   'P 1'
#
loop_
_entity.id
_entity.type
_entity.pdbx_description
1 polymer ?
#
loop_
_entity_poly.entity_id
_entity_poly.type
_entity_poly.pdbx_seq_one_letter_code
_entity_poly.pdbx_strand_id
1 'polypeptide(L)'
;EVNLLALVAAQAAYEYGQPWLDEQLIYLRANRDRVTARINAMPGLKLLPIEATYLAWIDCGALPVDNPHQFFERAGVGLSAGLDFGDRR
;
A
#
# COMPACT_ATOMS: atom_id res chain seq x y z
N GLU A 1 -30.80 1.18 2.10
CA GLU A 1 -30.88 2.59 2.57
C GLU A 1 -29.47 3.12 2.79
N VAL A 2 -29.25 4.42 2.59
CA VAL A 2 -27.96 5.06 2.87
C VAL A 2 -27.90 5.38 4.36
N ASN A 3 -26.82 5.00 5.03
CA ASN A 3 -26.60 5.32 6.43
C ASN A 3 -26.39 6.85 6.58
N LEU A 4 -27.16 7.48 7.47
CA LEU A 4 -27.11 8.93 7.69
C LEU A 4 -25.71 9.43 8.05
N LEU A 5 -24.99 8.71 8.90
CA LEU A 5 -23.62 9.06 9.29
C LEU A 5 -22.67 8.99 8.09
N ALA A 6 -22.83 7.99 7.22
CA ALA A 6 -22.02 7.85 6.01
C ALA A 6 -22.29 9.01 5.02
N LEU A 7 -23.55 9.41 4.87
CA LEU A 7 -23.93 10.55 4.02
C LEU A 7 -23.27 11.85 4.51
N VAL A 8 -23.42 12.15 5.80
CA VAL A 8 -22.84 13.37 6.40
C VAL A 8 -21.31 13.35 6.34
N ALA A 9 -20.67 12.20 6.60
CA ALA A 9 -19.22 12.07 6.53
C ALA A 9 -18.69 12.30 5.09
N ALA A 10 -19.34 11.71 4.08
CA ALA A 10 -18.95 11.90 2.68
C ALA A 10 -19.13 13.36 2.23
N GLN A 11 -20.24 14.00 2.61
CA GLN A 11 -20.47 15.42 2.32
C GLN A 11 -19.37 16.29 2.93
N ALA A 12 -19.07 16.11 4.22
CA ALA A 12 -18.02 16.88 4.88
C ALA A 12 -16.63 16.65 4.27
N ALA A 13 -16.32 15.40 3.88
CA ALA A 13 -15.06 15.07 3.21
C ALA A 13 -14.91 15.79 1.86
N TYR A 14 -15.97 15.86 1.06
CA TYR A 14 -15.92 16.54 -0.23
C TYR A 14 -15.99 18.07 -0.14
N GLU A 15 -16.75 18.63 0.81
CA GLU A 15 -16.86 20.09 0.97
C GLU A 15 -15.63 20.71 1.64
N TYR A 16 -15.03 20.01 2.61
CA TYR A 16 -14.02 20.62 3.50
C TYR A 16 -12.69 19.84 3.56
N GLY A 17 -12.61 18.65 2.98
CA GLY A 17 -11.45 17.75 3.15
C GLY A 17 -10.23 18.08 2.29
N GLN A 18 -10.33 18.98 1.31
CA GLN A 18 -9.25 19.23 0.35
C GLN A 18 -7.92 19.66 1.00
N PRO A 19 -7.88 20.62 1.96
CA PRO A 19 -6.62 21.01 2.60
C PRO A 19 -5.93 19.84 3.32
N TRP A 20 -6.71 18.99 4.01
CA TRP A 20 -6.18 17.79 4.65
C TRP A 20 -5.65 16.79 3.61
N LEU A 21 -6.35 16.60 2.50
CA LEU A 21 -5.92 15.70 1.43
C LEU A 21 -4.61 16.17 0.80
N ASP A 22 -4.44 17.47 0.58
CA ASP A 22 -3.21 18.03 0.01
C ASP A 22 -1.99 17.74 0.91
N GLU A 23 -2.14 17.92 2.22
CA GLU A 23 -1.11 17.56 3.21
C GLU A 23 -0.86 16.05 3.26
N GLN A 24 -1.92 15.24 3.21
CA GLN A 24 -1.81 13.79 3.18
C GLN A 24 -1.02 13.32 1.95
N LEU A 25 -1.27 13.91 0.78
CA LEU A 25 -0.56 13.57 -0.45
C LEU A 25 0.94 13.89 -0.36
N ILE A 26 1.33 14.98 0.31
CA ILE A 26 2.75 15.29 0.57
C ILE A 26 3.38 14.20 1.44
N TYR A 27 2.71 13.82 2.54
CA TYR A 27 3.20 12.78 3.44
C TYR A 27 3.31 11.41 2.76
N LEU A 28 2.29 11.02 1.98
CA LEU A 28 2.28 9.75 1.26
C LEU A 28 3.33 9.69 0.14
N ARG A 29 3.59 10.79 -0.56
CA ARG A 29 4.70 10.85 -1.54
C ARG A 29 6.05 10.63 -0.88
N ALA A 30 6.29 11.27 0.27
CA ALA A 30 7.53 11.05 1.02
C ALA A 30 7.67 9.58 1.49
N ASN A 31 6.58 8.94 1.94
CA ASN A 31 6.58 7.53 2.30
C ASN A 31 6.80 6.62 1.10
N ARG A 32 6.16 6.90 -0.04
CA ARG A 32 6.36 6.20 -1.32
C ARG A 32 7.84 6.21 -1.71
N ASP A 33 8.48 7.37 -1.66
CA ASP A 33 9.88 7.50 -2.06
C ASP A 33 10.80 6.72 -1.09
N ARG A 34 10.52 6.78 0.21
CA ARG A 34 11.23 6.00 1.24
C ARG A 34 11.11 4.50 1.03
N VAL A 35 9.89 3.99 0.87
CA VAL A 35 9.67 2.53 0.68
C VAL A 35 10.26 2.06 -0.64
N THR A 36 10.13 2.85 -1.71
CA THR A 36 10.72 2.56 -3.02
C THR A 36 12.23 2.39 -2.92
N ALA A 37 12.92 3.35 -2.30
CA ALA A 37 14.37 3.29 -2.12
C ALA A 37 14.77 2.09 -1.26
N ARG A 38 14.03 1.84 -0.16
CA ARG A 38 14.41 0.81 0.81
C ARG A 38 14.19 -0.61 0.28
N ILE A 39 13.08 -0.86 -0.41
CA ILE A 39 12.75 -2.18 -0.97
C ILE A 39 13.65 -2.50 -2.17
N ASN A 40 13.87 -1.55 -3.10
CA ASN A 40 14.72 -1.80 -4.26
C ASN A 40 16.21 -1.99 -3.90
N ALA A 41 16.63 -1.61 -2.68
CA ALA A 41 17.95 -1.91 -2.16
C ALA A 41 18.06 -3.31 -1.50
N MET A 42 16.95 -4.03 -1.28
CA MET A 42 16.94 -5.37 -0.70
C MET A 42 17.07 -6.43 -1.81
N PRO A 43 18.03 -7.37 -1.71
CA PRO A 43 18.14 -8.46 -2.67
C PRO A 43 16.86 -9.32 -2.72
N GLY A 44 16.45 -9.70 -3.92
CA GLY A 44 15.29 -10.57 -4.13
C GLY A 44 13.93 -9.86 -4.10
N LEU A 45 13.90 -8.55 -3.83
CA LEU A 45 12.69 -7.73 -3.84
C LEU A 45 12.76 -6.65 -4.93
N LYS A 46 11.60 -6.34 -5.50
CA LYS A 46 11.44 -5.21 -6.41
C LYS A 46 10.09 -4.55 -6.19
N LEU A 47 10.09 -3.24 -6.01
CA LEU A 47 8.86 -2.46 -5.91
C LEU A 47 8.44 -1.98 -7.30
N LEU A 48 7.18 -2.22 -7.67
CA LEU A 48 6.60 -1.72 -8.93
C LEU A 48 6.33 -0.21 -8.81
N PRO A 49 6.44 0.58 -9.91
CA PRO A 49 6.16 2.02 -9.87
C PRO A 49 4.78 2.35 -9.28
N ILE A 50 4.74 3.34 -8.38
CA ILE A 50 3.51 3.76 -7.68
C ILE A 50 3.13 5.19 -8.13
N GLU A 51 2.09 5.28 -8.94
CA GLU A 51 1.52 6.56 -9.39
C GLU A 51 0.30 6.99 -8.56
N ALA A 52 -0.39 6.04 -7.92
CA ALA A 52 -1.62 6.28 -7.18
C ALA A 52 -1.71 5.40 -5.93
N THR A 53 -2.67 5.74 -5.07
CA THR A 53 -2.97 5.06 -3.79
C THR A 53 -1.84 5.18 -2.76
N TYR A 54 -2.06 4.57 -1.59
CA TYR A 54 -1.07 4.45 -0.51
C TYR A 54 -0.48 3.04 -0.40
N LEU A 55 -0.68 2.18 -1.40
CA LEU A 55 -0.26 0.79 -1.39
C LEU A 55 1.00 0.56 -2.24
N ALA A 56 1.87 -0.34 -1.79
CA ALA A 56 3.10 -0.71 -2.48
C ALA A 56 3.02 -2.15 -2.97
N TRP A 57 3.05 -2.35 -4.29
CA TRP A 57 3.17 -3.67 -4.89
C TRP A 57 4.63 -4.10 -4.95
N ILE A 58 4.95 -5.16 -4.20
CA ILE A 58 6.31 -5.69 -4.06
C ILE A 58 6.37 -7.06 -4.75
N ASP A 59 7.13 -7.13 -5.83
CA ASP A 59 7.53 -8.38 -6.45
C ASP A 59 8.55 -9.09 -5.55
N CYS A 60 8.19 -10.29 -5.13
CA CYS A 60 8.97 -11.17 -4.25
C CYS A 60 9.45 -12.43 -4.97
N GLY A 61 9.27 -12.54 -6.29
CA GLY A 61 9.51 -13.79 -7.03
C GLY A 61 10.98 -14.26 -7.08
N ALA A 62 11.91 -13.40 -6.69
CA ALA A 62 13.33 -13.74 -6.55
C ALA A 62 13.74 -14.09 -5.12
N LEU A 63 12.82 -14.04 -4.14
CA LEU A 63 13.08 -14.56 -2.81
C LEU A 63 13.05 -16.10 -2.83
N PRO A 64 14.03 -16.78 -2.20
CA PRO A 64 14.06 -18.24 -2.12
C PRO A 64 13.12 -18.75 -1.02
N VAL A 65 11.82 -18.42 -1.12
CA VAL A 65 10.78 -18.81 -0.16
C VAL A 65 9.53 -19.26 -0.89
N ASP A 66 8.88 -20.32 -0.38
CA ASP A 66 7.69 -20.89 -1.03
C ASP A 66 6.45 -20.00 -0.88
N ASN A 67 6.39 -19.22 0.20
CA ASN A 67 5.25 -18.35 0.50
C ASN A 67 5.76 -17.02 1.09
N PRO A 68 5.94 -15.98 0.25
CA PRO A 68 6.38 -14.66 0.70
C PRO A 68 5.47 -14.05 1.77
N HIS A 69 4.15 -14.23 1.69
CA HIS A 69 3.20 -13.70 2.67
C HIS A 69 3.48 -14.26 4.07
N GLN A 70 3.55 -15.59 4.20
CA GLN A 70 3.85 -16.24 5.47
C GLN A 70 5.27 -15.91 5.97
N PHE A 71 6.24 -15.75 5.06
CA PHE A 71 7.59 -15.34 5.41
C PHE A 71 7.61 -13.98 6.12
N PHE A 72 6.92 -12.97 5.59
CA PHE A 72 6.85 -11.65 6.21
C PHE A 72 6.02 -11.64 7.50
N GLU A 73 4.92 -12.39 7.57
CA GLU A 73 4.12 -12.51 8.80
C GLU A 73 4.93 -13.09 9.96
N ARG A 74 5.74 -14.13 9.69
CA ARG A 74 6.65 -14.71 10.69
C ARG A 74 7.74 -13.73 11.14
N ALA A 75 8.07 -12.74 10.31
CA ALA A 75 8.96 -11.63 10.64
C ALA A 75 8.23 -10.45 11.31
N GLY A 76 6.92 -10.56 11.57
CA GLY A 76 6.12 -9.54 12.26
C GLY A 76 5.51 -8.48 11.34
N VAL A 77 5.46 -8.72 10.02
CA VAL A 77 4.93 -7.76 9.03
C VAL A 77 3.75 -8.39 8.29
N GLY A 78 2.53 -7.89 8.56
CA GLY A 78 1.31 -8.31 7.86
C GLY A 78 1.13 -7.56 6.55
N LEU A 79 1.24 -8.27 5.43
CA LEU A 79 1.01 -7.75 4.07
C LEU A 79 -0.21 -8.44 3.46
N SER A 80 -0.80 -7.89 2.40
CA SER A 80 -1.83 -8.61 1.64
C SER A 80 -1.18 -9.60 0.67
N ALA A 81 -1.70 -10.82 0.58
CA ALA A 81 -1.12 -11.85 -0.28
C ALA A 81 -1.40 -11.56 -1.76
N GLY A 82 -0.38 -11.65 -2.62
CA GLY A 82 -0.54 -11.49 -4.08
C GLY A 82 -1.55 -12.48 -4.70
N LEU A 83 -1.73 -13.65 -4.06
CA LEU A 83 -2.70 -14.67 -4.44
C LEU A 83 -4.14 -14.13 -4.43
N ASP A 84 -4.49 -13.27 -3.47
CA ASP A 84 -5.83 -12.67 -3.38
C ASP A 84 -6.11 -11.71 -4.54
N PHE A 85 -5.05 -11.27 -5.23
CA PHE A 85 -5.09 -10.38 -6.40
C PHE A 85 -4.78 -11.11 -7.71
N GLY A 86 -4.67 -12.45 -7.68
CA GLY A 86 -4.59 -13.30 -8.87
C GLY A 86 -3.18 -13.73 -9.31
N ASP A 87 -2.11 -13.37 -8.60
CA ASP A 87 -0.77 -13.89 -8.89
C ASP A 87 -0.48 -15.15 -8.05
N ARG A 88 -0.20 -16.26 -8.72
CA ARG A 88 0.08 -17.58 -8.09
C ARG A 88 1.57 -17.90 -8.00
N ARG A 89 2.43 -16.98 -8.46
CA ARG A 89 3.89 -17.14 -8.44
C ARG A 89 4.48 -16.77 -7.08
#